data_AF-A0A2V6LEQ2-F1
#
_entry.id   AF-A0A2V6LEQ2-F1
#
_cell.length_a   1.000
_cell.length_b   1.000
_cell.length_c   1.000
_cell.angle_alpha   90.00
_cell.angle_beta   90.00
_cell.angle_gamma   90.00
#
_symmetry.space_group_name_H-M   'P 1'
#
loop_
_entity.id
_entity.type
_entity.pdbx_description
1 polymer ?
#
loop_
_entity_poly.entity_id
_entity_poly.type
_entity_poly.pdbx_seq_one_letter_code
_entity_poly.pdbx_strand_id
1 'polypeptide(L)'
;MRQTDELLRHTSTRNVNVEEAAQLTVADRASDVIAEFGGSWKFIIAAVVLVNVWVWINMWLAWMGKINFDPYPFLLLSTAINVLSVLQAPIILMSQNRQSHKDRLRAEIDYQVNLKNELALNEILERLKALEHKYREQTLDEYDVTKVE
;
A
#
# COMPACT_ATOMS: atom_id res chain seq x y z
N MET A 1 -20.42 26.90 0.95
CA MET A 1 -20.54 25.41 0.93
C MET A 1 -20.38 24.81 -0.48
N ARG A 2 -20.80 25.46 -1.60
CA ARG A 2 -20.63 24.91 -2.96
C ARG A 2 -19.20 25.00 -3.55
N GLN A 3 -18.41 26.02 -3.18
CA GLN A 3 -17.03 26.20 -3.70
C GLN A 3 -16.02 25.21 -3.12
N THR A 4 -16.25 24.68 -1.91
CA THR A 4 -15.40 23.67 -1.29
C THR A 4 -15.52 22.31 -1.99
N ASP A 5 -16.68 22.00 -2.60
CA ASP A 5 -16.89 20.76 -3.38
C ASP A 5 -16.21 20.81 -4.76
N GLU A 6 -16.05 22.00 -5.36
CA GLU A 6 -15.37 22.15 -6.66
C GLU A 6 -13.85 21.99 -6.55
N LEU A 7 -13.25 22.45 -5.44
CA LEU A 7 -11.82 22.25 -5.18
C LEU A 7 -11.48 20.76 -4.98
N LEU A 8 -12.39 19.98 -4.38
CA LEU A 8 -12.24 18.53 -4.26
C LEU A 8 -12.38 17.80 -5.60
N ARG A 9 -13.07 18.38 -6.59
CA ARG A 9 -13.20 17.79 -7.93
C ARG A 9 -11.95 17.96 -8.78
N HIS A 10 -11.21 19.06 -8.63
CA HIS A 10 -9.94 19.25 -9.34
C HIS A 10 -8.77 18.44 -8.74
N THR A 11 -8.90 17.99 -7.49
CA THR A 11 -8.02 16.99 -6.86
C THR A 11 -8.59 15.58 -6.95
N SER A 12 -9.46 15.30 -7.93
CA SER A 12 -9.85 13.92 -8.25
C SER A 12 -8.62 13.21 -8.83
N THR A 13 -7.69 12.83 -7.95
CA THR A 13 -6.71 11.79 -8.16
C THR A 13 -7.49 10.65 -8.77
N ARG A 14 -7.27 10.45 -10.08
CA ARG A 14 -7.80 9.32 -10.85
C ARG A 14 -7.76 8.12 -9.93
N ASN A 15 -8.93 7.60 -9.56
CA ASN A 15 -9.03 6.61 -8.49
C ASN A 15 -8.59 5.27 -9.07
N VAL A 16 -7.27 5.09 -9.19
CA VAL A 16 -6.63 3.94 -9.83
C VAL A 16 -7.09 2.63 -9.17
N ASN A 17 -7.46 2.70 -7.88
CA ASN A 17 -8.06 1.60 -7.14
C ASN A 17 -9.39 1.10 -7.74
N VAL A 18 -10.19 1.95 -8.40
CA VAL A 18 -11.52 1.59 -8.91
C VAL A 18 -11.42 0.87 -10.27
N GLU A 19 -10.45 1.23 -11.10
CA GLU A 19 -10.15 0.52 -12.35
C GLU A 19 -9.41 -0.80 -12.10
N GLU A 20 -8.47 -0.86 -11.13
CA GLU A 20 -7.83 -2.11 -10.73
C GLU A 20 -8.84 -3.11 -10.15
N ALA A 21 -9.80 -2.64 -9.33
CA ALA A 21 -10.81 -3.50 -8.73
C ALA A 21 -11.77 -4.14 -9.75
N ALA A 22 -11.95 -3.52 -10.92
CA ALA A 22 -12.79 -4.03 -12.00
C ALA A 22 -12.12 -5.16 -12.81
N GLN A 23 -10.80 -5.35 -12.67
CA GLN A 23 -10.03 -6.38 -13.37
C GLN A 23 -9.56 -7.53 -12.47
N LEU A 24 -9.86 -7.50 -11.16
CA LEU A 24 -9.48 -8.58 -10.25
C LEU A 24 -10.24 -9.86 -10.58
N THR A 25 -9.48 -10.89 -10.94
CA THR A 25 -10.01 -12.24 -11.11
C THR A 25 -10.48 -12.77 -9.74
N VAL A 26 -11.41 -13.73 -9.73
CA VAL A 26 -11.89 -14.36 -8.48
C VAL A 26 -10.72 -14.93 -7.66
N ALA A 27 -9.67 -15.42 -8.34
CA ALA A 27 -8.43 -15.90 -7.73
C ALA A 27 -7.62 -14.80 -7.02
N ASP A 28 -7.61 -13.57 -7.57
CA ASP A 28 -6.93 -12.44 -6.94
C ASP A 28 -7.64 -12.06 -5.65
N ARG A 29 -8.98 -11.94 -5.67
CA ARG A 29 -9.79 -11.69 -4.47
C ARG A 29 -9.61 -12.75 -3.39
N ALA A 30 -9.57 -14.03 -3.77
CA ALA A 30 -9.32 -15.12 -2.82
C ALA A 30 -7.92 -15.01 -2.19
N SER A 31 -6.91 -14.63 -2.98
CA SER A 31 -5.54 -14.46 -2.51
C SER A 31 -5.39 -13.28 -1.54
N ASP A 32 -6.10 -12.16 -1.72
CA ASP A 32 -6.13 -11.04 -0.76
C ASP A 32 -6.68 -11.49 0.59
N VAL A 33 -7.79 -12.20 0.59
CA VAL A 33 -8.42 -12.70 1.81
C VAL A 33 -7.51 -13.71 2.52
N ILE A 34 -6.86 -14.59 1.77
CA ILE A 34 -5.91 -15.58 2.33
C ILE A 34 -4.66 -14.87 2.88
N ALA A 35 -4.14 -13.84 2.21
CA ALA A 35 -2.98 -13.08 2.66
C ALA A 35 -3.30 -12.26 3.93
N GLU A 36 -4.45 -11.61 3.98
CA GLU A 36 -4.91 -10.84 5.15
C GLU A 36 -5.19 -11.76 6.35
N PHE A 37 -5.77 -12.94 6.11
CA PHE A 37 -6.03 -13.93 7.15
C PHE A 37 -4.74 -14.61 7.64
N GLY A 38 -3.84 -14.96 6.72
CA GLY A 38 -2.56 -15.61 7.02
C GLY A 38 -1.55 -14.70 7.72
N GLY A 39 -1.67 -13.38 7.56
CA GLY A 39 -0.80 -12.38 8.21
C GLY A 39 -1.18 -12.03 9.65
N SER A 40 -2.30 -12.55 10.17
CA SER A 40 -2.76 -12.21 11.52
C SER A 40 -2.03 -13.00 12.61
N TRP A 41 -1.64 -12.31 13.70
CA TRP A 41 -1.11 -12.95 14.91
C TRP A 41 -2.03 -14.03 15.48
N LYS A 42 -3.36 -13.89 15.32
CA LYS A 42 -4.33 -14.90 15.78
C LYS A 42 -4.23 -16.20 14.97
N PHE A 43 -3.96 -16.11 13.67
CA PHE A 43 -3.79 -17.29 12.81
C PHE A 43 -2.54 -18.08 13.17
N ILE A 44 -1.42 -17.38 13.42
CA ILE A 44 -0.16 -18.00 13.85
C ILE A 44 -0.36 -18.78 15.16
N ILE A 45 -1.00 -18.17 16.16
CA ILE A 45 -1.28 -18.81 17.44
C ILE A 45 -2.18 -20.04 17.25
N ALA A 46 -3.25 -19.92 16.45
CA ALA A 46 -4.16 -21.04 16.17
C ALA A 46 -3.43 -22.21 15.47
N ALA A 47 -2.55 -21.92 14.50
CA ALA A 47 -1.76 -22.94 13.82
C ALA A 47 -0.79 -23.67 14.78
N VAL A 48 -0.10 -22.93 15.65
CA VAL A 48 0.78 -23.52 16.67
C VAL A 48 -0.02 -24.40 17.63
N VAL A 49 -1.18 -23.95 18.10
CA VAL A 49 -2.05 -24.74 18.98
C VAL A 49 -2.53 -26.01 18.27
N LEU A 50 -2.94 -25.93 17.01
CA LEU A 50 -3.39 -27.08 16.22
C LEU A 50 -2.28 -28.13 16.08
N VAL A 51 -1.06 -27.70 15.75
CA VAL A 51 0.11 -28.59 15.66
C VAL A 51 0.38 -29.26 17.01
N ASN A 52 0.34 -28.51 18.11
CA ASN A 52 0.52 -29.08 19.44
C ASN A 52 -0.58 -30.09 19.77
N VAL A 53 -1.84 -29.76 19.53
CA VAL A 53 -2.98 -30.67 19.76
C VAL A 53 -2.81 -31.98 18.96
N TRP A 54 -2.38 -31.91 17.71
CA TRP A 54 -2.09 -33.09 16.89
C TRP A 54 -1.02 -33.99 17.51
N VAL A 55 0.10 -33.39 17.95
CA VAL A 55 1.19 -34.10 18.63
C VAL A 55 0.70 -34.74 19.92
N TRP A 56 -0.03 -34.00 20.76
CA TRP A 56 -0.59 -34.50 22.02
C TRP A 56 -1.54 -35.67 21.80
N ILE A 57 -2.44 -35.60 20.82
CA ILE A 57 -3.37 -36.69 20.48
C ILE A 57 -2.59 -37.95 20.05
N ASN A 58 -1.61 -37.81 19.15
CA ASN A 58 -0.84 -38.96 18.67
C ASN A 58 0.03 -39.58 19.78
N MET A 59 0.66 -38.76 20.63
CA MET A 59 1.40 -39.26 21.80
C MET A 59 0.48 -40.00 22.78
N TRP A 60 -0.71 -39.47 23.04
CA TRP A 60 -1.69 -40.07 23.93
C TRP A 60 -2.23 -41.41 23.38
N LEU A 61 -2.52 -41.47 22.08
CA LEU A 61 -2.94 -42.71 21.41
C LEU A 61 -1.85 -43.78 21.46
N ALA A 62 -0.59 -43.40 21.23
CA ALA A 62 0.56 -44.29 21.34
C ALA A 62 0.75 -44.81 22.78
N TRP A 63 0.59 -43.94 23.79
CA TRP A 63 0.67 -44.33 25.19
C TRP A 63 -0.45 -45.30 25.62
N MET A 64 -1.65 -45.16 25.06
CA MET A 64 -2.77 -46.08 25.29
C MET A 64 -2.66 -47.42 24.54
N GLY A 65 -1.58 -47.66 23.78
CA GLY A 65 -1.39 -48.90 23.02
C GLY A 65 -2.40 -49.08 21.88
N LYS A 66 -3.01 -47.99 21.40
CA LYS A 66 -3.92 -48.00 20.23
C LYS A 66 -3.12 -47.93 18.92
N ILE A 67 -3.82 -48.02 17.79
CA ILE A 67 -3.25 -47.88 16.44
C ILE A 67 -2.41 -46.59 16.34
N ASN A 68 -1.17 -46.72 15.90
CA ASN A 68 -0.26 -45.61 15.66
C ASN A 68 -0.63 -44.92 14.33
N PHE A 69 -1.48 -43.91 14.42
CA PHE A 69 -1.92 -43.14 13.25
C PHE A 69 -0.78 -42.29 12.65
N ASP A 70 -0.01 -41.58 13.48
CA ASP A 70 1.18 -40.81 13.07
C ASP A 70 2.29 -40.96 14.13
N PRO A 71 3.05 -42.08 14.14
CA PRO A 71 4.11 -42.31 15.12
C PRO A 71 5.28 -41.34 14.95
N TYR A 72 5.95 -41.03 16.06
CA TYR A 72 7.18 -40.22 16.06
C TYR A 72 8.20 -40.85 15.09
N PRO A 73 8.71 -40.12 14.08
CA PRO A 73 8.87 -38.65 13.99
C PRO A 73 7.76 -37.83 13.28
N PHE A 74 6.50 -38.28 13.25
CA PHE A 74 5.34 -37.57 12.67
C PHE A 74 5.46 -37.28 11.15
N LEU A 75 5.45 -38.35 10.34
CA LEU A 75 5.61 -38.24 8.89
C LEU A 75 4.44 -37.50 8.22
N LEU A 76 3.20 -37.73 8.68
CA LEU A 76 2.03 -37.10 8.06
C LEU A 76 1.97 -35.61 8.36
N LEU A 77 2.20 -35.23 9.63
CA LEU A 77 2.27 -33.83 10.04
C LEU A 77 3.36 -33.07 9.29
N SER A 78 4.58 -33.62 9.24
CA SER A 78 5.71 -32.97 8.56
C SER A 78 5.45 -32.80 7.06
N THR A 79 4.86 -33.81 6.40
CA THR A 79 4.48 -33.73 4.99
C THR A 79 3.41 -32.67 4.75
N ALA A 80 2.38 -32.62 5.58
CA ALA A 80 1.30 -31.62 5.46
C ALA A 80 1.81 -30.18 5.62
N ILE A 81 2.68 -29.93 6.61
CA ILE A 81 3.28 -28.61 6.83
C ILE A 81 4.19 -28.22 5.66
N ASN A 82 4.97 -29.17 5.11
CA ASN A 82 5.82 -28.91 3.96
C ASN A 82 5.01 -28.47 2.74
N VAL A 83 3.97 -29.22 2.36
CA VAL A 83 3.08 -28.87 1.24
C VAL A 83 2.44 -27.49 1.47
N LEU A 84 1.96 -27.22 2.69
CA LEU A 84 1.39 -25.91 3.02
C LEU A 84 2.42 -24.78 2.82
N SER A 85 3.67 -25.00 3.22
CA SER A 85 4.76 -24.02 3.12
C SER A 85 5.15 -23.75 1.67
N VAL A 86 5.18 -24.78 0.83
CA VAL A 86 5.44 -24.65 -0.62
C VAL A 86 4.36 -23.80 -1.29
N LEU A 87 3.09 -23.97 -0.92
CA LEU A 87 1.98 -23.16 -1.45
C LEU A 87 1.98 -21.72 -0.92
N GLN A 88 2.55 -21.46 0.26
CA GLN A 88 2.63 -20.10 0.81
C GLN A 88 3.54 -19.19 -0.02
N ALA A 89 4.70 -19.68 -0.49
CA ALA A 89 5.66 -18.87 -1.24
C ALA A 89 5.06 -18.14 -2.46
N PRO A 90 4.36 -18.80 -3.40
CA PRO A 90 3.75 -18.12 -4.55
C PRO A 90 2.60 -17.19 -4.15
N ILE A 91 1.80 -17.53 -3.13
CA ILE A 91 0.73 -16.64 -2.64
C ILE A 91 1.33 -15.34 -2.09
N ILE A 92 2.39 -15.46 -1.28
CA ILE A 92 3.14 -14.32 -0.76
C ILE A 92 3.73 -13.51 -1.92
N LEU A 93 4.35 -14.16 -2.91
CA LEU A 93 4.92 -13.48 -4.08
C LEU A 93 3.85 -12.77 -4.93
N MET A 94 2.67 -13.37 -5.13
CA MET A 94 1.56 -12.74 -5.84
C MET A 94 1.05 -11.51 -5.08
N SER A 95 0.88 -11.62 -3.76
CA SER A 95 0.49 -10.50 -2.90
C SER A 95 1.54 -9.38 -2.92
N GLN A 96 2.83 -9.73 -2.88
CA GLN A 96 3.93 -8.79 -2.97
C GLN A 96 3.99 -8.09 -4.34
N ASN A 97 3.83 -8.84 -5.43
CA ASN A 97 3.84 -8.29 -6.79
C ASN A 97 2.66 -7.31 -7.02
N ARG A 98 1.50 -7.61 -6.44
CA ARG A 98 0.35 -6.69 -6.51
C ARG A 98 0.58 -5.44 -5.66
N GLN A 99 1.16 -5.57 -4.47
CA GLN A 99 1.45 -4.42 -3.62
C GLN A 99 2.52 -3.52 -4.26
N SER A 100 3.58 -4.08 -4.83
CA SER A 100 4.64 -3.32 -5.50
C SER A 100 4.13 -2.57 -6.74
N HIS A 101 3.18 -3.15 -7.48
CA HIS A 101 2.52 -2.47 -8.59
C HIS A 101 1.76 -1.22 -8.12
N LYS A 102 0.96 -1.35 -7.06
CA LYS A 102 0.23 -0.24 -6.44
C LYS A 102 1.18 0.84 -5.92
N ASP A 103 2.25 0.45 -5.25
CA ASP A 103 3.24 1.37 -4.71
C ASP A 103 3.96 2.15 -5.83
N ARG A 104 4.28 1.48 -6.95
CA ARG A 104 4.86 2.14 -8.14
C ARG A 104 3.91 3.16 -8.75
N LEU A 105 2.62 2.83 -8.88
CA LEU A 105 1.62 3.77 -9.40
C LEU A 105 1.44 4.99 -8.49
N ARG A 106 1.44 4.80 -7.17
CA ARG A 106 1.39 5.92 -6.21
C ARG A 106 2.61 6.83 -6.34
N ALA A 107 3.80 6.24 -6.43
CA ALA A 107 5.04 7.00 -6.60
C ALA A 107 5.04 7.85 -7.89
N GLU A 108 4.53 7.30 -9.00
CA GLU A 108 4.40 8.03 -10.27
C GLU A 108 3.41 9.21 -10.16
N ILE A 109 2.29 9.01 -9.47
CA ILE A 109 1.31 10.09 -9.23
C ILE A 109 1.93 11.20 -8.36
N ASP A 110 2.59 10.82 -7.27
CA ASP A 110 3.25 11.76 -6.37
C ASP A 110 4.33 12.57 -7.11
N TYR A 111 5.10 11.91 -8.00
CA TYR A 111 6.05 12.58 -8.87
C TYR A 111 5.39 13.62 -9.78
N GLN A 112 4.30 13.28 -10.45
CA GLN A 112 3.59 14.20 -11.33
C GLN A 112 2.97 15.39 -10.58
N VAL A 113 2.44 15.16 -9.38
CA VAL A 113 1.92 16.24 -8.53
C VAL A 113 3.06 17.18 -8.11
N ASN A 114 4.20 16.62 -7.71
CA ASN A 114 5.37 17.42 -7.33
C ASN A 114 5.87 18.29 -8.49
N LEU A 115 5.97 17.72 -9.69
CA LEU A 115 6.36 18.46 -10.89
C LEU A 115 5.39 19.61 -11.21
N LYS A 116 4.07 19.36 -11.10
CA LYS A 116 3.05 20.41 -11.29
C LYS A 116 3.17 21.53 -10.26
N ASN A 117 3.44 21.18 -9.00
CA ASN A 117 3.64 22.17 -7.93
C ASN A 117 4.88 23.01 -8.19
N GLU A 118 5.97 22.40 -8.66
CA GLU A 118 7.20 23.12 -9.03
C GLU A 118 6.95 24.13 -10.16
N LEU A 119 6.23 23.72 -11.20
CA LEU A 119 5.83 24.63 -12.30
C LEU A 119 4.95 25.79 -11.80
N ALA A 120 3.95 25.49 -10.97
CA ALA A 120 3.07 26.51 -10.41
C ALA A 120 3.83 27.49 -9.49
N LEU A 121 4.79 26.99 -8.69
CA LEU A 121 5.67 27.84 -7.88
C LEU A 121 6.53 28.76 -8.75
N ASN A 122 7.11 28.23 -9.82
CA ASN A 122 7.91 29.03 -10.75
C ASN A 122 7.06 30.14 -11.40
N GLU A 123 5.82 29.83 -11.81
CA GLU A 123 4.91 30.83 -12.35
C GLU A 123 4.54 31.92 -11.32
N ILE A 124 4.27 31.52 -10.08
CA ILE A 124 4.00 32.48 -8.98
C ILE A 124 5.22 33.36 -8.72
N LEU A 125 6.43 32.79 -8.69
CA LEU A 125 7.67 33.53 -8.52
C LEU A 125 7.92 34.54 -9.65
N GLU A 126 7.62 34.16 -10.89
CA GLU A 126 7.74 35.05 -12.05
C GLU A 126 6.76 36.24 -11.94
N ARG A 127 5.50 35.97 -11.56
CA ARG A 127 4.51 37.04 -11.32
C ARG A 127 4.91 37.95 -10.15
N LEU A 128 5.48 37.40 -9.07
CA LEU A 128 5.98 38.19 -7.95
C LEU A 128 7.13 39.11 -8.37
N LYS A 129 8.10 38.61 -9.15
CA LYS A 129 9.19 39.43 -9.70
C LYS A 129 8.65 40.54 -10.60
N ALA A 130 7.66 40.26 -11.43
CA ALA A 130 7.04 41.27 -12.29
C ALA A 130 6.32 42.36 -11.48
N LEU A 131 5.65 42.01 -10.38
CA LEU A 131 5.06 42.98 -9.46
C LEU A 131 6.13 43.82 -8.77
N GLU A 132 7.19 43.19 -8.25
CA GLU A 132 8.31 43.90 -7.61
C GLU A 132 8.95 44.93 -8.56
N HIS A 133 9.16 44.56 -9.83
CA HIS A 133 9.68 45.47 -10.84
C HIS A 133 8.78 46.69 -11.05
N LYS A 134 7.46 46.48 -11.18
CA LYS A 134 6.50 47.58 -11.34
C LYS A 134 6.48 48.53 -10.14
N TYR A 135 6.49 48.01 -8.92
CA TYR A 135 6.55 48.85 -7.72
C TYR A 135 7.86 49.64 -7.64
N ARG A 136 8.97 49.03 -8.06
CA ARG A 136 10.28 49.69 -8.12
C ARG A 136 10.33 50.82 -9.14
N GLU A 137 9.78 50.61 -10.34
CA GLU A 137 9.67 51.67 -11.35
C GLU A 137 8.79 52.82 -10.86
N GLN A 138 7.63 52.54 -10.25
CA GLN A 138 6.76 53.58 -9.69
C GLN A 138 7.45 54.41 -8.59
N THR A 139 8.21 53.77 -7.69
CA THR A 139 8.92 54.49 -6.63
C THR A 139 10.08 55.32 -7.18
N LEU A 140 10.73 54.88 -8.26
CA LEU A 140 11.78 55.66 -8.92
C LEU A 140 11.21 56.87 -9.65
N ASP A 141 10.08 56.72 -10.36
CA ASP A 141 9.38 57.82 -11.03
C ASP A 141 8.88 58.87 -10.01
N GLU A 142 8.29 58.43 -8.89
CA GLU A 142 7.81 59.34 -7.83
C GLU A 142 8.97 60.11 -7.16
N TYR A 143 10.13 59.47 -6.97
CA TYR A 143 11.32 60.12 -6.42
C TYR A 143 11.94 61.14 -7.38
N ASP A 144 11.91 60.89 -8.69
CA ASP A 144 12.44 61.82 -9.69
C ASP A 144 11.56 63.08 -9.79
N VAL A 145 10.23 62.91 -9.85
CA VAL A 145 9.26 64.04 -9.88
C VAL A 145 9.42 64.96 -8.66
N THR A 146 9.66 64.40 -7.48
CA THR A 146 9.83 65.18 -6.23
C THR A 146 11.17 65.95 -6.17
N LYS A 147 12.15 65.63 -7.02
CA LYS A 147 13.43 66.37 -7.10
C LYS A 147 13.45 67.48 -8.15
N VAL A 148 12.48 67.51 -9.06
CA VAL A 148 12.39 68.54 -10.12
C VAL A 148 11.57 69.76 -9.68
N GLU A 149 10.76 69.64 -8.62
CA GLU A 149 10.11 70.76 -7.91
C GLU A 149 11.00 71.37 -6.81
#